data_AF-X0X689-F1
#
_entry.id   AF-X0X689-F1
#
_cell.length_a   1.000
_cell.length_b   1.000
_cell.length_c   1.000
_cell.angle_alpha   90.00
_cell.angle_beta   90.00
_cell.angle_gamma   90.00
#
_symmetry.space_group_name_H-M   'P 1'
#
loop_
_entity.id
_entity.type
_entity.pdbx_description
1 polymer ?
#
loop_
_entity_poly.entity_id
_entity_poly.type
_entity_poly.pdbx_seq_one_letter_code
_entity_poly.pdbx_strand_id
1 'polypeptide(L)'
;MITGALVFLAIGPISHHGTTAVTAATGQPAGPAGLGASGAGSVGSQGRQLSLAERLRVGLKAKTAQDKAFIHKVVEAVDQGKLPRRIVDSTFLWARKRAERKSK
;
A
#
# COMPACT_ATOMS: atom_id res chain seq x y z
N MET A 1 -0.03 27.36 18.43
CA MET A 1 0.80 27.33 17.21
C MET A 1 1.83 26.23 17.40
N ILE A 2 1.67 25.07 16.75
CA ILE A 2 2.61 23.95 16.87
C ILE A 2 3.23 23.75 15.49
N THR A 3 4.36 24.42 15.30
CA THR A 3 5.26 24.26 14.16
C THR A 3 5.91 22.88 14.27
N GLY A 4 5.36 21.90 13.55
CA GLY A 4 5.75 20.50 13.63
C GLY A 4 6.77 20.12 12.56
N ALA A 5 8.05 20.19 12.95
CA ALA A 5 9.15 19.30 12.58
C ALA A 5 9.35 18.92 11.10
N LEU A 6 10.37 19.57 10.53
CA LEU A 6 11.34 18.97 9.62
C LEU A 6 11.61 17.48 9.93
N VAL A 7 11.36 16.61 8.96
CA VAL A 7 12.10 15.36 8.80
C VAL A 7 12.66 15.36 7.37
N PHE A 8 13.86 15.93 7.28
CA PHE A 8 14.85 15.55 6.28
C PHE A 8 15.29 14.13 6.64
N LEU A 9 15.11 13.16 5.73
CA LEU A 9 15.98 11.99 5.70
C LEU A 9 16.15 11.50 4.27
N ALA A 10 17.32 11.83 3.73
CA ALA A 10 17.90 11.26 2.54
C ALA A 10 18.17 9.76 2.74
N ILE A 11 17.74 8.92 1.80
CA ILE A 11 18.34 7.61 1.52
C ILE A 11 18.22 7.38 0.00
N GLY A 12 19.38 7.26 -0.67
CA GLY A 12 19.54 7.25 -2.12
C GLY A 12 19.05 5.99 -2.85
N PRO A 13 19.23 5.96 -4.19
CA PRO A 13 18.79 4.87 -5.05
C PRO A 13 19.73 3.67 -4.92
N ILE A 14 19.19 2.51 -4.53
CA ILE A 14 19.94 1.25 -4.61
C ILE A 14 19.56 0.56 -5.92
N SER A 15 20.42 0.75 -6.91
CA SER A 15 20.48 -0.05 -8.12
C SER A 15 20.90 -1.49 -7.81
N HIS A 16 20.60 -2.38 -8.78
CA HIS A 16 21.10 -3.75 -9.00
C HIS A 16 20.30 -4.89 -8.36
N HIS A 17 19.61 -5.68 -9.19
CA HIS A 17 20.07 -7.04 -9.52
C HIS A 17 19.59 -7.42 -10.94
N GLY A 18 20.54 -7.58 -11.85
CA GLY A 18 20.33 -8.21 -13.14
C GLY A 18 20.51 -9.73 -13.05
N THR A 19 19.97 -10.38 -14.08
CA THR A 19 20.40 -11.65 -14.69
C THR A 19 20.54 -12.89 -13.81
N THR A 20 19.73 -13.91 -14.13
CA THR A 20 20.25 -15.20 -14.60
C THR A 20 19.09 -16.03 -15.15
N ALA A 21 19.12 -16.24 -16.46
CA ALA A 21 18.40 -17.33 -17.11
C ALA A 21 19.06 -18.66 -16.76
N VAL A 22 18.27 -19.72 -16.58
CA VAL A 22 18.53 -21.10 -17.06
C VAL A 22 17.57 -22.07 -16.36
N THR A 23 16.72 -22.79 -17.12
CA THR A 23 17.01 -24.18 -17.48
C THR A 23 15.83 -24.84 -18.23
N ALA A 24 16.22 -25.43 -19.37
CA ALA A 24 15.71 -26.63 -20.02
C ALA A 24 14.19 -26.88 -20.09
N ALA A 25 13.66 -26.60 -21.28
CA ALA A 25 12.58 -27.37 -21.87
C ALA A 25 13.07 -28.80 -22.20
N THR A 26 12.38 -29.82 -21.69
CA THR A 26 12.26 -31.15 -22.30
C THR A 26 10.94 -31.74 -21.81
N GLY A 27 10.08 -32.10 -22.77
CA GLY A 27 8.64 -32.23 -22.55
C GLY A 27 8.14 -33.51 -21.89
N GLN A 28 6.83 -33.51 -21.66
CA GLN A 28 6.01 -34.73 -21.75
C GLN A 28 4.56 -34.39 -22.14
N PRO A 29 3.89 -35.30 -22.88
CA PRO A 29 2.74 -35.02 -23.73
C PRO A 29 1.37 -35.17 -23.05
N ALA A 30 0.38 -34.67 -23.78
CA ALA A 30 -1.03 -34.55 -23.46
C ALA A 30 -1.72 -35.81 -22.92
N GLY A 31 -2.54 -35.60 -21.88
CA GLY A 31 -3.70 -36.42 -21.58
C GLY A 31 -4.97 -35.54 -21.59
N PRO A 32 -6.00 -35.86 -22.40
CA PRO A 32 -7.28 -35.16 -22.35
C PRO A 32 -8.29 -35.99 -21.55
N ALA A 33 -8.63 -35.55 -20.34
CA ALA A 33 -9.94 -35.78 -19.70
C ALA A 33 -9.87 -35.36 -18.24
N GLY A 34 -10.72 -34.42 -17.84
CA GLY A 34 -10.85 -34.12 -16.43
C GLY A 34 -11.52 -32.81 -16.10
N LEU A 35 -12.80 -32.70 -16.47
CA LEU A 35 -13.82 -32.00 -15.70
C LEU A 35 -13.51 -30.59 -15.18
N GLY A 36 -14.24 -29.65 -15.76
CA GLY A 36 -14.99 -28.71 -14.92
C GLY A 36 -14.16 -27.57 -14.39
N ALA A 37 -14.21 -26.47 -15.15
CA ALA A 37 -14.13 -25.14 -14.59
C ALA A 37 -14.91 -25.07 -13.27
N SER A 38 -14.18 -24.88 -12.19
CA SER A 38 -14.68 -24.15 -11.07
C SER A 38 -13.56 -23.21 -10.69
N GLY A 39 -13.59 -22.06 -11.37
CA GLY A 39 -13.07 -20.83 -10.83
C GLY A 39 -13.77 -20.57 -9.50
N ALA A 40 -13.37 -21.30 -8.47
CA ALA A 40 -13.38 -20.79 -7.13
C ALA A 40 -12.23 -19.76 -7.08
N GLY A 41 -12.45 -18.63 -7.78
CA GLY A 41 -11.89 -17.39 -7.31
C GLY A 41 -12.25 -17.35 -5.85
N SER A 42 -11.25 -17.45 -4.99
CA SER A 42 -11.41 -17.29 -3.57
C SER A 42 -11.97 -15.88 -3.36
N VAL A 43 -13.29 -15.75 -3.42
CA VAL A 43 -14.06 -14.66 -2.81
C VAL A 43 -14.04 -14.93 -1.29
N GLY A 44 -12.84 -15.17 -0.77
CA GLY A 44 -12.56 -15.12 0.64
C GLY A 44 -12.48 -13.64 0.94
N SER A 45 -13.61 -13.06 1.35
CA SER A 45 -13.64 -11.82 2.11
C SER A 45 -12.66 -10.78 1.59
N GLN A 46 -12.78 -10.40 0.31
CA GLN A 46 -12.03 -9.29 -0.26
C GLN A 46 -12.64 -8.02 0.33
N GLY A 47 -12.41 -7.81 1.64
CA GLY A 47 -12.82 -6.64 2.39
C GLY A 47 -12.40 -5.45 1.55
N ARG A 48 -13.40 -4.70 1.07
CA ARG A 48 -13.28 -3.61 0.10
C ARG A 48 -11.89 -3.00 0.21
N GLN A 49 -11.00 -3.25 -0.75
CA GLN A 49 -9.66 -2.67 -0.70
C GLN A 49 -9.82 -1.16 -0.75
N LEU A 50 -9.83 -0.52 0.43
CA LEU A 50 -10.05 0.90 0.55
C LEU A 50 -8.93 1.63 -0.19
N SER A 51 -9.29 2.57 -1.05
CA SER A 51 -8.34 3.48 -1.68
C SER A 51 -7.49 4.17 -0.62
N LEU A 52 -6.27 4.58 -0.96
CA LEU A 52 -5.36 5.26 0.00
C LEU A 52 -6.05 6.41 0.73
N ALA A 53 -6.78 7.23 -0.02
CA ALA A 53 -7.54 8.35 0.50
C ALA A 53 -8.56 7.91 1.56
N GLU A 54 -9.31 6.85 1.28
CA GLU A 54 -10.35 6.34 2.19
C GLU A 54 -9.73 5.68 3.43
N ARG A 55 -8.64 4.93 3.26
CA ARG A 55 -7.87 4.37 4.39
C ARG A 55 -7.34 5.47 5.31
N LEU A 56 -6.76 6.54 4.75
CA LEU A 56 -6.26 7.67 5.52
C LEU A 56 -7.40 8.43 6.20
N ARG A 57 -8.51 8.68 5.49
CA ARG A 57 -9.67 9.39 6.02
C ARG A 57 -10.31 8.66 7.20
N VAL A 58 -10.61 7.38 7.02
CA VAL A 58 -11.25 6.55 8.05
C VAL A 58 -10.29 6.31 9.20
N GLY A 59 -9.04 5.93 8.91
CA GLY A 59 -8.07 5.56 9.93
C GLY A 59 -7.53 6.72 10.77
N LEU A 60 -7.44 7.92 10.21
CA LEU A 60 -7.07 9.13 10.95
C LEU A 60 -8.30 9.85 11.54
N LYS A 61 -9.51 9.35 11.30
CA LYS A 61 -10.77 9.99 11.72
C LYS A 61 -10.84 11.46 11.26
N ALA A 62 -10.45 11.72 10.01
CA ALA A 62 -10.45 13.05 9.42
C ALA A 62 -11.88 13.59 9.27
N LYS A 63 -12.25 14.55 10.14
CA LYS A 63 -13.61 15.11 10.21
C LYS A 63 -13.71 16.47 9.52
N THR A 64 -12.66 17.30 9.60
CA THR A 64 -12.71 18.67 9.09
C THR A 64 -12.45 18.71 7.58
N ALA A 65 -12.88 19.80 6.92
CA ALA A 65 -12.56 20.03 5.52
C ALA A 65 -11.04 20.15 5.29
N GLN A 66 -10.33 20.75 6.25
CA GLN A 66 -8.88 20.89 6.21
C GLN A 66 -8.16 19.54 6.27
N ASP A 67 -8.63 18.61 7.11
CA ASP A 67 -8.06 17.24 7.17
C ASP A 67 -8.24 16.51 5.83
N LYS A 68 -9.42 16.64 5.22
CA LYS A 68 -9.71 16.00 3.92
C LYS A 68 -8.84 16.59 2.81
N ALA A 69 -8.65 17.91 2.80
CA ALA A 69 -7.77 18.58 1.85
C ALA A 69 -6.30 18.15 2.02
N PHE A 70 -5.84 17.97 3.26
CA PHE A 70 -4.51 17.44 3.54
C PHE A 70 -4.34 16.01 3.00
N ILE A 71 -5.31 15.13 3.25
CA ILE A 71 -5.30 13.75 2.71
C ILE A 71 -5.23 13.77 1.18
N HIS A 72 -6.00 14.64 0.52
CA HIS A 72 -5.98 14.76 -0.93
C HIS A 72 -4.58 15.13 -1.44
N LYS A 73 -3.93 16.13 -0.84
CA LYS A 73 -2.55 16.53 -1.19
C LYS A 73 -1.56 15.40 -1.00
N VAL A 74 -1.69 14.62 0.08
CA VAL A 74 -0.81 13.46 0.33
C VAL A 74 -1.00 12.39 -0.74
N VAL A 75 -2.25 12.07 -1.09
CA VAL A 75 -2.55 11.07 -2.12
C VAL A 75 -2.02 11.50 -3.48
N GLU A 76 -2.20 12.77 -3.84
CA GLU A 76 -1.67 13.34 -5.08
C GLU A 76 -0.14 13.30 -5.13
N ALA A 77 0.54 13.64 -4.02
CA ALA A 77 2.00 13.55 -3.94
C ALA A 77 2.51 12.11 -4.07
N VAL A 78 1.74 11.13 -3.60
CA VAL A 78 2.07 9.69 -3.76
C VAL A 78 1.86 9.23 -5.20
N ASP A 79 0.75 9.65 -5.82
CA ASP A 79 0.43 9.34 -7.21
C ASP A 79 1.47 9.92 -8.18
N GLN A 80 1.90 11.15 -7.92
CA GLN A 80 3.00 11.82 -8.63
C GLN A 80 4.39 11.21 -8.36
N GLY A 81 4.49 10.22 -7.47
CA GLY A 81 5.77 9.60 -7.09
C GLY A 81 6.68 10.47 -6.23
N LYS A 82 6.25 11.68 -5.85
CA LYS A 82 7.00 12.60 -4.97
C LYS A 82 7.08 12.08 -3.54
N LEU A 83 6.12 11.26 -3.12
CA LEU A 83 6.06 10.68 -1.79
C LEU A 83 5.93 9.15 -1.87
N PRO A 84 6.90 8.37 -1.37
CA PRO A 84 6.80 6.92 -1.39
C PRO A 84 5.62 6.42 -0.55
N ARG A 85 4.77 5.59 -1.17
CA ARG A 85 3.62 4.94 -0.51
C ARG A 85 3.98 4.28 0.83
N ARG A 86 5.11 3.58 0.89
CA ARG A 86 5.57 2.85 2.09
C ARG A 86 5.81 3.76 3.30
N ILE A 87 6.30 4.99 3.07
CA ILE A 87 6.50 5.97 4.14
C ILE A 87 5.15 6.46 4.67
N VAL A 88 4.19 6.71 3.78
CA VAL A 88 2.82 7.10 4.15
C VAL A 88 2.14 6.01 4.99
N ASP A 89 2.24 4.75 4.59
CA ASP A 89 1.68 3.64 5.36
C ASP A 89 2.37 3.51 6.74
N SER A 90 3.69 3.67 6.81
CA SER A 90 4.44 3.56 8.06
C SER A 90 4.09 4.68 9.05
N THR A 91 4.01 5.93 8.57
CA THR A 91 3.59 7.08 9.40
C THR A 91 2.12 6.95 9.83
N PHE A 92 1.25 6.47 8.94
CA PHE A 92 -0.15 6.21 9.25
C PHE A 92 -0.30 5.21 10.40
N LEU A 93 0.42 4.08 10.36
CA LEU A 93 0.38 3.08 11.42
C LEU A 93 0.90 3.63 12.76
N TRP A 94 1.98 4.40 12.73
CA TRP A 94 2.49 5.09 13.93
C TRP A 94 1.45 6.06 14.51
N ALA A 95 0.82 6.88 13.66
CA ALA A 95 -0.18 7.87 14.07
C ALA A 95 -1.40 7.19 14.69
N ARG A 96 -1.88 6.09 14.10
CA ARG A 96 -2.99 5.29 14.63
C ARG A 96 -2.65 4.72 16.00
N LYS A 97 -1.49 4.08 16.15
CA LYS A 97 -1.00 3.50 17.42
C LYS A 97 -0.83 4.56 18.51
N ARG A 98 -0.41 5.77 18.12
CA ARG A 98 -0.28 6.90 19.03
C ARG A 98 -1.65 7.38 19.53
N ALA A 99 -2.66 7.44 18.65
CA ALA A 99 -4.01 7.80 19.04
C ALA A 99 -4.64 6.78 20.01
N GLU A 100 -4.40 5.48 19.78
CA GLU A 100 -4.85 4.39 20.68
C GLU A 100 -4.26 4.53 22.09
N ARG A 101 -2.96 4.86 22.19
CA ARG A 101 -2.30 5.07 23.50
C ARG A 101 -2.81 6.28 24.28
N LYS A 102 -3.35 7.30 23.61
CA LYS A 102 -3.84 8.53 24.26
C LYS A 102 -5.25 8.37 24.85
N SER A 103 -5.97 7.32 24.48
CA SER A 103 -7.35 7.07 24.94
C SER A 103 -7.43 6.27 26.24
N LYS A 104 -6.30 6.05 26.93
CA LYS A 104 -6.18 5.28 28.16
C LYS A 104 -5.56 6.15 29.24
#